data_AF-A0A0B8Q410-F1
#
_entry.id   AF-A0A0B8Q410-F1
#
_cell.length_a   1.000
_cell.length_b   1.000
_cell.length_c   1.000
_cell.angle_alpha   90.00
_cell.angle_beta   90.00
_cell.angle_gamma   90.00
#
_symmetry.space_group_name_H-M   'P 1'
#
loop_
_entity.id
_entity.type
_entity.pdbx_description
1 polymer ?
#
loop_
_entity_poly.entity_id
_entity_poly.type
_entity_poly.pdbx_seq_one_letter_code
_entity_poly.pdbx_strand_id
1 'polypeptide(L)'
;MTFTIPWDSLFGGMLLGVSALLLLLFSGKIAGISGIVSGALKNQAGDRVWRWLFIIGMVLGGILGGVAFSAGIPTVYDSSLWVLLLAGFFVGFGTKIGNGCTSGHGICGIGRFSTRSIVATCVFMLVAGITVFVRLHLV
;
A
#
# COMPACT_ATOMS: atom_id res chain seq x y z
N MET A 1 -1.78 9.21 31.22
CA MET A 1 -1.90 8.69 29.83
C MET A 1 -2.54 7.33 29.92
N THR A 2 -3.79 7.17 29.47
CA THR A 2 -4.45 5.85 29.44
C THR A 2 -3.89 5.06 28.27
N PHE A 3 -3.20 3.94 28.56
CA PHE A 3 -2.72 3.02 27.53
C PHE A 3 -3.91 2.30 26.92
N THR A 4 -4.33 2.72 25.72
CA THR A 4 -5.34 2.01 24.93
C THR A 4 -4.63 1.12 23.93
N ILE A 5 -4.91 -0.19 24.00
CA ILE A 5 -4.39 -1.15 23.02
C ILE A 5 -5.15 -0.93 21.71
N PRO A 6 -4.47 -0.69 20.57
CA PRO A 6 -5.10 -0.40 19.30
C PRO A 6 -5.59 -1.69 18.62
N TRP A 7 -6.62 -2.34 19.20
CA TRP A 7 -7.18 -3.60 18.71
C TRP A 7 -7.58 -3.56 17.23
N ASP A 8 -8.16 -2.44 16.77
CA ASP A 8 -8.59 -2.28 15.38
C ASP A 8 -7.41 -2.33 14.40
N SER A 9 -6.27 -1.76 14.77
CA SER A 9 -5.05 -1.79 13.95
C SER A 9 -4.47 -3.19 13.87
N LEU A 10 -4.53 -3.95 14.97
CA LEU A 10 -4.10 -5.35 15.01
C LEU A 10 -4.98 -6.22 14.11
N PHE A 11 -6.31 -6.12 14.23
CA PHE A 11 -7.26 -6.85 13.40
C PHE A 11 -7.11 -6.49 11.92
N GLY A 12 -6.96 -5.21 11.59
CA GLY A 12 -6.70 -4.77 10.22
C GLY A 12 -5.40 -5.37 9.65
N GLY A 13 -4.33 -5.37 10.43
CA GLY A 13 -3.06 -5.99 10.05
C GLY A 13 -3.17 -7.49 9.80
N MET A 14 -3.87 -8.21 10.67
CA MET A 14 -4.15 -9.65 10.49
C MET A 14 -4.95 -9.89 9.21
N LEU A 15 -5.97 -9.08 8.93
CA LEU A 15 -6.79 -9.20 7.73
C LEU A 15 -5.97 -9.00 6.45
N LEU A 16 -5.07 -8.01 6.44
CA LEU A 16 -4.15 -7.78 5.31
C LEU A 16 -3.19 -8.95 5.12
N GLY A 17 -2.66 -9.51 6.21
CA GLY A 17 -1.78 -10.68 6.19
C GLY A 17 -2.48 -11.92 5.63
N VAL A 18 -3.68 -12.23 6.11
CA VAL A 18 -4.52 -13.33 5.59
C VAL A 18 -4.84 -13.11 4.11
N SER A 19 -5.22 -11.89 3.72
CA SER A 19 -5.51 -11.57 2.31
C SER A 19 -4.30 -11.79 1.40
N ALA A 20 -3.11 -11.37 1.84
CA ALA A 20 -1.87 -11.58 1.10
C ALA A 20 -1.50 -13.07 0.99
N LEU A 21 -1.73 -13.85 2.06
CA LEU A 21 -1.50 -15.29 2.08
C LEU A 21 -2.46 -16.02 1.14
N LEU A 22 -3.75 -15.65 1.12
CA LEU A 22 -4.74 -16.21 0.21
C LEU A 22 -4.34 -15.98 -1.26
N LEU A 23 -3.90 -14.77 -1.60
CA LEU A 23 -3.41 -14.48 -2.96
C LEU A 23 -2.20 -15.37 -3.32
N LEU A 24 -1.29 -15.58 -2.37
CA LEU A 24 -0.12 -16.44 -2.56
C LEU A 24 -0.53 -17.92 -2.72
N LEU A 25 -1.45 -18.42 -1.90
CA LEU A 25 -1.88 -19.82 -1.92
C LEU A 25 -2.68 -20.17 -3.17
N PHE A 26 -3.63 -19.33 -3.57
CA PHE A 26 -4.53 -19.64 -4.70
C PHE A 26 -3.92 -19.29 -6.06
N SER A 27 -3.12 -18.23 -6.15
CA SER A 27 -2.57 -17.77 -7.43
C SER A 27 -1.06 -17.99 -7.57
N GLY A 28 -0.35 -18.34 -6.49
CA GLY A 28 1.12 -18.36 -6.47
C GLY A 28 1.76 -16.97 -6.53
N LYS A 29 0.98 -15.90 -6.37
CA LYS A 29 1.41 -14.51 -6.63
C LYS A 29 1.56 -13.71 -5.35
N ILE A 30 2.55 -12.83 -5.35
CA ILE A 30 2.87 -11.97 -4.21
C ILE A 30 2.09 -10.65 -4.34
N ALA A 31 1.50 -10.19 -3.25
CA ALA A 31 0.77 -8.92 -3.21
C ALA A 31 1.73 -7.72 -3.27
N GLY A 32 2.06 -7.28 -4.48
CA GLY A 32 2.86 -6.07 -4.73
C GLY A 32 2.10 -5.08 -5.60
N ILE A 33 1.41 -4.11 -4.98
CA ILE A 33 0.44 -3.24 -5.66
C ILE A 33 1.05 -2.50 -6.86
N SER A 34 2.21 -1.84 -6.70
CA SER A 34 2.88 -1.16 -7.82
C SER A 34 3.23 -2.11 -8.99
N GLY A 35 3.58 -3.36 -8.68
CA GLY A 35 3.86 -4.39 -9.68
C GLY A 35 2.59 -4.85 -10.40
N ILE A 36 1.49 -5.01 -9.65
CA ILE A 36 0.18 -5.39 -10.17
C ILE A 36 -0.35 -4.30 -11.10
N VAL A 37 -0.37 -3.04 -10.64
CA VAL A 37 -0.82 -1.88 -11.43
C VAL A 37 0.03 -1.71 -12.69
N SER A 38 1.35 -1.68 -12.57
CA SER A 38 2.23 -1.48 -13.73
C SER A 38 2.12 -2.60 -14.77
N GLY A 39 1.92 -3.85 -14.37
CA GLY A 39 1.69 -4.92 -15.35
C GLY A 39 0.25 -5.13 -15.78
N ALA A 40 -0.74 -4.54 -15.11
CA ALA A 40 -2.09 -4.42 -15.65
C ALA A 40 -2.09 -3.49 -16.89
N LEU A 41 -1.26 -2.44 -16.84
CA LEU A 41 -1.05 -1.48 -17.93
C LEU A 41 -0.21 -2.07 -19.08
N LYS A 42 0.79 -2.93 -18.79
CA LYS A 42 1.60 -3.58 -19.84
C LYS A 42 0.81 -4.63 -20.62
N ASN A 43 1.10 -4.77 -21.92
CA ASN A 43 0.38 -5.66 -22.83
C ASN A 43 1.02 -7.06 -22.87
N GLN A 44 0.83 -7.84 -21.79
CA GLN A 44 1.18 -9.26 -21.76
C GLN A 44 -0.10 -10.09 -21.65
N ALA A 45 -0.44 -10.81 -22.73
CA ALA A 45 -1.64 -11.64 -22.81
C ALA A 45 -1.55 -12.79 -21.79
N GLY A 46 -2.64 -13.03 -21.04
CA GLY A 46 -2.75 -14.10 -20.04
C GLY A 46 -2.70 -13.62 -18.58
N ASP A 47 -1.85 -12.65 -18.26
CA ASP A 47 -1.63 -12.20 -16.86
C ASP A 47 -2.38 -10.90 -16.51
N ARG A 48 -3.12 -10.32 -17.46
CA ARG A 48 -3.82 -9.03 -17.27
C ARG A 48 -5.13 -9.15 -16.47
N VAL A 49 -5.90 -10.22 -16.68
CA VAL A 49 -7.25 -10.37 -16.11
C VAL A 49 -7.21 -10.38 -14.58
N TRP A 50 -6.37 -11.22 -13.97
CA TRP A 50 -6.28 -11.29 -12.49
C TRP A 50 -5.80 -9.97 -11.87
N ARG A 51 -4.92 -9.22 -12.56
CA ARG A 51 -4.41 -7.93 -12.07
C ARG A 51 -5.53 -6.90 -12.01
N TRP A 52 -6.35 -6.82 -13.06
CA TRP A 52 -7.53 -5.96 -13.05
C TRP A 52 -8.57 -6.40 -12.03
N LEU A 53 -8.85 -7.70 -11.91
CA LEU A 53 -9.74 -8.22 -10.87
C LEU A 53 -9.26 -7.86 -9.47
N PHE A 54 -7.94 -7.95 -9.21
CA PHE A 54 -7.35 -7.55 -7.94
C PHE A 54 -7.47 -6.05 -7.68
N ILE A 55 -7.18 -5.20 -8.67
CA ILE A 55 -7.29 -3.73 -8.55
C ILE A 55 -8.75 -3.34 -8.30
N ILE A 56 -9.69 -3.89 -9.08
CA ILE A 56 -11.13 -3.63 -8.91
C ILE A 56 -11.59 -4.11 -7.53
N GLY A 57 -11.20 -5.32 -7.12
CA GLY A 57 -11.53 -5.86 -5.80
C GLY A 57 -10.99 -5.00 -4.65
N MET A 58 -9.77 -4.47 -4.77
CA MET A 58 -9.18 -3.55 -3.80
C MET A 58 -9.95 -2.24 -3.70
N VAL A 59 -10.29 -1.64 -4.85
CA VAL A 59 -11.05 -0.37 -4.90
C VAL A 59 -12.46 -0.57 -4.34
N LEU A 60 -13.16 -1.61 -4.77
CA LEU A 60 -14.48 -1.96 -4.27
C LEU A 60 -14.45 -2.28 -2.77
N GLY A 61 -13.45 -3.03 -2.30
CA GLY A 61 -13.27 -3.32 -0.88
C GLY A 61 -13.09 -2.05 -0.04
N GLY A 62 -12.32 -1.08 -0.54
CA GLY A 62 -12.17 0.23 0.12
C GLY A 62 -13.47 1.03 0.17
N ILE A 63 -14.22 1.08 -0.93
CA ILE A 63 -15.51 1.79 -1.00
C ILE A 63 -16.54 1.13 -0.07
N LEU A 64 -16.69 -0.19 -0.16
CA LEU A 64 -17.63 -0.96 0.67
C LEU A 64 -17.26 -0.85 2.15
N GLY A 65 -15.97 -0.91 2.48
CA GLY A 65 -15.49 -0.66 3.84
C GLY A 65 -15.83 0.75 4.32
N GLY A 66 -15.60 1.77 3.50
CA GLY A 66 -15.95 3.15 3.83
C GLY A 66 -17.44 3.31 4.16
N VAL A 67 -18.32 2.72 3.34
CA VAL A 67 -19.78 2.78 3.54
C VAL A 67 -20.21 1.93 4.75
N ALA A 68 -19.74 0.68 4.85
CA ALA A 68 -20.16 -0.26 5.88
C ALA A 68 -19.75 0.18 7.30
N PHE A 69 -18.54 0.74 7.45
CA PHE A 69 -18.04 1.22 8.73
C PHE A 69 -18.38 2.69 9.00
N SER A 70 -19.13 3.35 8.10
CA SER A 70 -19.41 4.79 8.16
C SER A 70 -18.14 5.62 8.39
N ALA A 71 -17.02 5.17 7.82
CA ALA A 71 -15.75 5.86 7.97
C ALA A 71 -15.84 7.17 7.17
N GLY A 72 -15.69 8.30 7.87
CA GLY A 72 -15.76 9.61 7.25
C GLY A 72 -14.73 9.72 6.12
N ILE A 73 -15.18 9.68 4.87
CA ILE A 73 -14.32 9.93 3.72
C ILE A 73 -14.07 11.44 3.72
N PRO A 74 -12.83 11.91 3.94
CA PRO A 74 -12.55 13.34 3.95
C PRO A 74 -12.88 13.92 2.57
N THR A 75 -13.85 14.83 2.53
CA THR A 75 -14.30 15.51 1.30
C THR A 75 -13.56 16.81 1.04
N VAL A 76 -12.80 17.30 2.03
CA VAL A 76 -12.01 18.53 1.94
C VAL A 76 -10.53 18.15 1.93
N TYR A 77 -9.85 18.52 0.84
CA TYR A 77 -8.42 18.36 0.70
C TYR A 77 -7.78 19.74 0.70
N ASP A 78 -7.02 20.07 1.75
CA ASP A 78 -6.29 21.35 1.83
C ASP A 78 -5.06 21.39 0.90
N SER A 79 -4.74 20.27 0.24
CA SER A 79 -3.57 20.17 -0.64
C SER A 79 -3.93 20.52 -2.08
N SER A 80 -3.09 21.34 -2.72
CA SER A 80 -3.26 21.68 -4.13
C SER A 80 -3.13 20.44 -5.02
N LEU A 81 -3.91 20.40 -6.10
CA LEU A 81 -3.89 19.30 -7.07
C LEU A 81 -2.49 19.05 -7.64
N TRP A 82 -1.68 20.11 -7.76
CA TRP A 82 -0.29 20.03 -8.20
C TRP A 82 0.60 19.21 -7.26
N VAL A 83 0.45 19.40 -5.95
CA VAL A 83 1.19 18.61 -4.94
C VAL A 83 0.81 17.13 -5.04
N LEU A 84 -0.48 16.84 -5.27
CA LEU A 84 -0.96 15.46 -5.38
C LEU A 84 -0.39 14.74 -6.61
N LEU A 85 -0.34 15.43 -7.77
CA LEU A 85 0.27 14.90 -8.99
C LEU A 85 1.77 14.65 -8.81
N LEU A 86 2.50 15.61 -8.24
CA LEU A 86 3.93 15.45 -7.95
C LEU A 86 4.19 14.30 -6.97
N ALA A 87 3.41 14.22 -5.90
CA ALA A 87 3.52 13.13 -4.92
C ALA A 87 3.28 11.77 -5.58
N GLY A 88 2.23 11.64 -6.39
CA GLY A 88 1.95 10.43 -7.15
C GLY A 88 3.09 10.04 -8.10
N PHE A 89 3.67 11.02 -8.80
CA PHE A 89 4.82 10.80 -9.67
C PHE A 89 6.05 10.31 -8.90
N PHE A 90 6.43 10.97 -7.80
CA PHE A 90 7.57 10.56 -6.98
C PHE A 90 7.38 9.18 -6.35
N VAL A 91 6.17 8.85 -5.89
CA VAL A 91 5.85 7.50 -5.37
C VAL A 91 5.95 6.45 -6.48
N GLY A 92 5.39 6.74 -7.66
CA GLY A 92 5.48 5.85 -8.82
C GLY A 92 6.93 5.59 -9.24
N PHE A 93 7.71 6.65 -9.37
CA PHE A 93 9.13 6.59 -9.73
C PHE A 93 9.96 5.86 -8.66
N GLY A 94 9.77 6.20 -7.39
CA GLY A 94 10.47 5.58 -6.27
C GLY A 94 10.18 4.09 -6.13
N THR A 95 8.91 3.68 -6.25
CA THR A 95 8.55 2.25 -6.19
C THR A 95 9.11 1.45 -7.39
N LYS A 96 9.34 2.11 -8.53
CA LYS A 96 9.98 1.48 -9.68
C LYS A 96 11.47 1.25 -9.44
N ILE A 97 12.19 2.24 -8.90
CA ILE A 97 13.61 2.13 -8.54
C ILE A 97 13.84 1.13 -7.40
N GLY A 98 12.98 1.16 -6.39
CA GLY A 98 13.02 0.22 -5.26
C GLY A 98 12.72 -1.24 -5.64
N ASN A 99 12.25 -1.48 -6.88
CA ASN A 99 11.74 -2.76 -7.37
C ASN A 99 10.60 -3.31 -6.49
N GLY A 100 9.75 -2.42 -5.97
CA GLY A 100 8.68 -2.77 -5.06
C GLY A 100 8.10 -1.57 -4.33
N CYS A 101 7.02 -1.82 -3.60
CA CYS A 101 6.32 -0.85 -2.78
C CYS A 101 6.21 -1.35 -1.34
N THR A 102 5.62 -0.55 -0.46
CA THR A 102 5.42 -0.89 0.95
C THR A 102 4.56 -2.14 1.15
N SER A 103 3.56 -2.40 0.30
CA SER A 103 2.79 -3.66 0.36
C SER A 103 3.66 -4.89 0.01
N GLY A 104 4.48 -4.80 -1.03
CA GLY A 104 5.35 -5.89 -1.46
C GLY A 104 6.52 -6.16 -0.50
N HIS A 105 7.24 -5.11 -0.08
CA HIS A 105 8.37 -5.24 0.84
C HIS A 105 7.94 -5.38 2.30
N GLY A 106 6.97 -4.59 2.74
CA GLY A 106 6.50 -4.60 4.13
C GLY A 106 5.68 -5.83 4.45
N ILE A 107 4.54 -6.04 3.76
CA ILE A 107 3.62 -7.13 4.09
C ILE A 107 4.22 -8.48 3.69
N CYS A 108 4.49 -8.68 2.39
CA CYS A 108 4.96 -9.97 1.89
C CYS A 108 6.47 -10.20 2.02
N GLY A 109 7.27 -9.14 2.03
CA GLY A 109 8.74 -9.23 2.03
C GLY A 109 9.30 -9.51 3.42
N ILE A 110 8.84 -8.80 4.45
CA ILE A 110 9.19 -9.06 5.84
C ILE A 110 8.63 -10.42 6.28
N GLY A 111 7.39 -10.75 5.91
CA GLY A 111 6.79 -12.07 6.22
C GLY A 111 7.58 -13.27 5.66
N ARG A 112 8.40 -13.06 4.62
CA ARG A 112 9.30 -14.08 4.05
C ARG A 112 10.75 -13.95 4.54
N PHE A 113 11.00 -13.16 5.58
CA PHE A 113 12.33 -12.90 6.15
C PHE A 113 13.37 -12.42 5.12
N SER A 114 12.95 -11.64 4.12
CA SER A 114 13.88 -11.08 3.14
C SER A 114 14.63 -9.88 3.72
N THR A 115 15.95 -10.01 3.90
CA THR A 115 16.84 -8.93 4.38
C THR A 115 16.70 -7.65 3.55
N ARG A 116 16.69 -7.78 2.21
CA ARG A 116 16.45 -6.67 1.29
C ARG A 116 15.13 -5.93 1.59
N SER A 117 14.07 -6.68 1.89
CA SER A 117 12.75 -6.09 2.13
C SER A 117 12.65 -5.42 3.50
N ILE A 118 13.32 -5.97 4.51
CA ILE A 118 13.43 -5.35 5.83
C ILE A 118 14.13 -3.99 5.70
N VAL A 119 15.30 -3.96 5.06
CA VAL A 119 16.06 -2.72 4.85
C VAL A 119 15.25 -1.69 4.06
N ALA A 120 14.61 -2.10 2.96
CA ALA A 120 13.76 -1.21 2.17
C ALA A 120 12.60 -0.61 3.00
N THR A 121 11.95 -1.43 3.82
CA THR A 121 10.83 -0.97 4.66
C THR A 121 11.29 0.01 5.75
N CYS A 122 12.43 -0.25 6.38
CA CYS A 122 13.03 0.68 7.35
C CYS A 122 13.34 2.03 6.70
N VAL A 123 13.92 2.04 5.50
CA VAL A 123 14.21 3.28 4.76
C VAL A 123 12.93 4.02 4.39
N PHE A 124 11.90 3.32 3.90
CA PHE A 124 10.61 3.96 3.58
C PHE A 124 9.98 4.62 4.80
N MET A 125 9.94 3.93 5.95
CA MET A 125 9.34 4.45 7.17
C MET A 125 10.13 5.62 7.74
N LEU A 126 11.47 5.55 7.70
CA LEU A 126 12.35 6.63 8.16
C LEU A 126 12.13 7.89 7.31
N VAL A 127 12.20 7.77 5.97
CA VAL A 127 12.02 8.91 5.07
C VAL A 127 10.60 9.48 5.19
N ALA A 128 9.57 8.63 5.32
CA ALA A 128 8.20 9.09 5.55
C ALA A 128 8.09 9.88 6.86
N GLY A 129 8.67 9.38 7.95
CA GLY A 129 8.70 10.07 9.24
C GLY A 129 9.40 11.43 9.17
N ILE A 130 10.57 11.50 8.52
CA ILE A 130 11.28 12.78 8.30
C ILE A 130 10.42 13.73 7.46
N THR A 131 9.82 13.25 6.37
CA THR A 131 9.02 14.09 5.46
C THR A 131 7.81 14.69 6.20
N VAL A 132 7.11 13.88 6.99
CA VAL A 132 5.98 14.34 7.82
C VAL A 132 6.45 15.34 8.88
N PHE A 133 7.57 15.07 9.54
CA PHE A 133 8.15 15.99 10.53
C PHE A 133 8.45 17.35 9.90
N VAL A 134 9.15 17.39 8.77
CA VAL A 134 9.47 18.62 8.03
C VAL A 134 8.18 19.38 7.65
N ARG A 135 7.19 18.70 7.08
CA ARG A 135 5.93 19.31 6.60
C ARG A 135 4.98 19.78 7.71
N LEU A 136 5.13 19.29 8.93
CA LEU A 136 4.27 19.66 10.06
C LEU A 136 4.94 20.60 11.06
N HIS A 137 6.28 20.64 11.12
CA HIS A 137 7.01 21.38 12.16
C HIS A 137 8.00 22.42 11.62
N LEU A 138 8.47 22.30 10.37
CA LEU A 138 9.47 23.21 9.81
C LEU A 138 8.93 24.12 8.71
N VAL A 139 7.85 23.71 8.03
CA VAL A 139 7.16 24.43 6.95
C VAL A 139 5.72 24.66 7.37
#